data_AF-A0A1I2IKM0-F1
#
_entry.id   AF-A0A1I2IKM0-F1
#
_cell.length_a   1.000
_cell.length_b   1.000
_cell.length_c   1.000
_cell.angle_alpha   90.00
_cell.angle_beta   90.00
_cell.angle_gamma   90.00
#
_symmetry.space_group_name_H-M   'P 1'
#
loop_
_entity.id
_entity.type
_entity.pdbx_description
1 polymer ?
#
loop_
_entity_poly.entity_id
_entity_poly.type
_entity_poly.pdbx_seq_one_letter_code
_entity_poly.pdbx_strand_id
1 'polypeptide(L)'
;MDEWLSGLKSEQFNKRVAPALFDLLALKTGDKLEVKHGKLLIKQFDDDFVIDEVSDGFKSIIALASDIMQALSADKSSYHSTQGIVLIDELGNHLHPRWRMQIVDSLRRAFPNLQFIVTTHEPLCLRGLAHGEVNVLVRDQQQEIRVLDSKVLPYHNALRVDQLLTSDLFGLLDTIDPKIEKTYKEYYALLSKNDRTIAEEDKVNELKIQLVSLPRYMSQF
;
A
#
# COMPACT_ATOMS: atom_id res chain seq x y z
N MET A 1 -7.47 -13.76 18.81
CA MET A 1 -8.62 -12.96 18.35
C MET A 1 -8.83 -11.83 19.34
N ASP A 2 -9.09 -10.63 18.87
CA ASP A 2 -9.28 -9.44 19.70
C ASP A 2 -10.52 -9.61 20.62
N GLU A 3 -10.37 -9.43 21.94
CA GLU A 3 -11.42 -9.68 22.95
C GLU A 3 -12.68 -8.82 22.72
N TRP A 4 -12.52 -7.70 22.01
CA TRP A 4 -13.61 -6.80 21.68
C TRP A 4 -14.62 -7.41 20.72
N LEU A 5 -14.17 -8.10 19.67
CA LEU A 5 -15.06 -8.71 18.67
C LEU A 5 -15.93 -9.82 19.28
N SER A 6 -15.37 -10.59 20.22
CA SER A 6 -16.06 -11.71 20.87
C SER A 6 -17.10 -11.25 21.90
N GLY A 7 -16.98 -10.03 22.43
CA GLY A 7 -17.89 -9.44 23.41
C GLY A 7 -19.13 -8.76 22.82
N LEU A 8 -19.22 -8.61 21.49
CA LEU A 8 -20.35 -7.93 20.85
C LEU A 8 -21.60 -8.82 20.79
N LYS A 9 -22.78 -8.22 21.05
CA LYS A 9 -24.07 -8.90 20.83
C LYS A 9 -24.24 -9.21 19.35
N SER A 10 -24.79 -10.38 19.01
CA SER A 10 -24.93 -10.85 17.62
C SER A 10 -25.67 -9.85 16.71
N GLU A 11 -26.68 -9.14 17.22
CA GLU A 11 -27.40 -8.11 16.46
C GLU A 11 -26.50 -6.90 16.13
N GLN A 12 -25.68 -6.45 17.09
CA GLN A 12 -24.73 -5.35 16.88
C GLN A 12 -23.62 -5.77 15.92
N PHE A 13 -23.11 -6.99 16.05
CA PHE A 13 -22.12 -7.55 15.14
C PHE A 13 -22.66 -7.57 13.70
N ASN A 14 -23.83 -8.16 13.49
CA ASN A 14 -24.43 -8.30 12.16
C ASN A 14 -24.76 -6.94 11.50
N LYS A 15 -25.15 -5.94 12.29
CA LYS A 15 -25.53 -4.63 11.77
C LYS A 15 -24.35 -3.68 11.53
N ARG A 16 -23.35 -3.71 12.42
CA ARG A 16 -22.23 -2.74 12.41
C ARG A 16 -20.97 -3.35 11.82
N VAL A 17 -20.55 -4.51 12.31
CA VAL A 17 -19.22 -5.10 12.05
C VAL A 17 -19.21 -5.97 10.79
N ALA A 18 -20.18 -6.89 10.67
CA ALA A 18 -20.18 -7.90 9.62
C ALA A 18 -20.14 -7.31 8.19
N PRO A 19 -20.89 -6.24 7.85
CA PRO A 19 -20.82 -5.66 6.51
C PRO A 19 -19.42 -5.13 6.18
N ALA A 20 -18.79 -4.41 7.11
CA ALA A 20 -17.48 -3.82 6.89
C ALA A 20 -16.38 -4.88 6.81
N LEU A 21 -16.43 -5.91 7.66
CA LEU A 21 -15.51 -7.05 7.55
C LEU A 21 -15.70 -7.82 6.25
N PHE A 22 -16.93 -7.98 5.77
CA PHE A 22 -17.22 -8.65 4.50
C PHE A 22 -16.54 -7.94 3.32
N ASP A 23 -16.70 -6.61 3.26
CA ASP A 23 -16.09 -5.76 2.22
C ASP A 23 -14.56 -5.73 2.30
N LEU A 24 -14.03 -5.67 3.53
CA LEU A 24 -12.60 -5.60 3.79
C LEU A 24 -11.89 -6.90 3.37
N LEU A 25 -12.49 -8.03 3.73
CA LEU A 25 -12.00 -9.37 3.42
C LEU A 25 -12.29 -9.79 1.97
N ALA A 26 -12.89 -8.91 1.17
CA ALA A 26 -13.22 -9.14 -0.24
C ALA A 26 -13.94 -10.49 -0.46
N LEU A 27 -14.87 -10.82 0.44
CA LEU A 27 -15.60 -12.08 0.41
C LEU A 27 -16.55 -12.13 -0.81
N LYS A 28 -16.80 -13.33 -1.32
CA LYS A 28 -17.60 -13.53 -2.54
C LYS A 28 -19.09 -13.63 -2.21
N THR A 29 -19.92 -13.38 -3.21
CA THR A 29 -21.38 -13.57 -3.11
C THR A 29 -21.69 -15.03 -2.78
N GLY A 30 -22.19 -15.29 -1.57
CA GLY A 30 -22.43 -16.64 -1.04
C GLY A 30 -21.69 -16.89 0.28
N ASP A 31 -20.59 -16.18 0.52
CA ASP A 31 -19.85 -16.25 1.78
C ASP A 31 -20.66 -15.62 2.92
N LYS A 32 -20.44 -16.08 4.17
CA LYS A 32 -21.06 -15.50 5.36
C LYS A 32 -20.07 -15.34 6.50
N LEU A 33 -20.26 -14.28 7.27
CA LEU A 33 -19.57 -14.04 8.53
C LEU A 33 -20.53 -14.25 9.70
N GLU A 34 -20.17 -15.14 10.62
CA GLU A 34 -20.95 -15.42 11.82
C GLU A 34 -20.03 -15.42 13.05
N VAL A 35 -20.49 -14.87 14.18
CA VAL A 35 -19.81 -15.08 15.47
C VAL A 35 -20.55 -16.16 16.24
N LYS A 36 -19.88 -17.28 16.53
CA LYS A 36 -20.40 -18.35 17.41
C LYS A 36 -19.41 -18.64 18.53
N HIS A 37 -19.91 -18.74 19.76
CA HIS A 37 -19.11 -19.01 20.96
C HIS A 37 -17.90 -18.05 21.10
N GLY A 38 -18.06 -16.78 20.73
CA GLY A 38 -17.00 -15.78 20.77
C GLY A 38 -15.92 -15.93 19.69
N LYS A 39 -16.09 -16.83 18.73
CA LYS A 39 -15.20 -16.99 17.58
C LYS A 39 -15.86 -16.49 16.30
N LEU A 40 -15.11 -15.79 15.47
CA LEU A 40 -15.53 -15.42 14.12
C LEU A 40 -15.32 -16.60 13.17
N LEU A 41 -16.39 -16.98 12.47
CA LEU A 41 -16.42 -18.03 11.45
C LEU A 41 -16.69 -17.41 10.08
N ILE A 42 -15.98 -17.92 9.09
CA ILE A 42 -16.19 -17.59 7.68
C ILE A 42 -16.73 -18.85 7.02
N LYS A 43 -17.94 -18.76 6.47
CA LYS A 43 -18.52 -19.83 5.67
C LYS A 43 -18.28 -19.53 4.21
N GLN A 44 -17.54 -20.39 3.52
CA GLN A 44 -17.30 -20.29 2.08
C GLN A 44 -17.85 -21.54 1.40
N PHE A 45 -18.93 -21.39 0.63
CA PHE A 45 -19.63 -22.47 -0.10
C PHE A 45 -19.87 -23.76 0.70
N ASP A 46 -18.90 -24.67 0.76
CA ASP A 46 -18.97 -26.00 1.38
C ASP A 46 -18.16 -26.13 2.70
N ASP A 47 -17.30 -25.16 3.04
CA ASP A 47 -16.43 -25.23 4.22
C ASP A 47 -16.64 -24.05 5.18
N ASP A 48 -16.67 -24.37 6.47
CA ASP A 48 -16.68 -23.42 7.58
C ASP A 48 -15.26 -23.33 8.16
N PHE A 49 -14.64 -22.16 8.09
CA PHE A 49 -13.32 -21.91 8.66
C PHE A 49 -13.41 -21.05 9.91
N VAL A 50 -12.72 -21.45 10.97
CA VAL A 50 -12.51 -20.59 12.13
C VAL A 50 -11.36 -19.64 11.79
N ILE A 51 -11.50 -18.36 12.15
CA ILE A 51 -10.50 -17.35 11.77
C ILE A 51 -9.12 -17.56 12.43
N ASP A 52 -9.04 -18.37 13.47
CA ASP A 52 -7.76 -18.77 14.06
C ASP A 52 -6.98 -19.71 13.13
N GLU A 53 -7.65 -20.35 12.18
CA GLU A 53 -7.11 -21.31 11.21
C GLU A 53 -6.75 -20.66 9.86
N VAL A 54 -7.11 -19.39 9.64
CA VAL A 54 -6.72 -18.66 8.43
C VAL A 54 -5.29 -18.13 8.49
N SER A 55 -4.76 -17.74 7.33
CA SER A 55 -3.38 -17.23 7.20
C SER A 55 -3.14 -15.97 8.03
N ASP A 56 -1.90 -15.77 8.47
CA ASP A 56 -1.52 -14.63 9.31
C ASP A 56 -1.80 -13.28 8.63
N GLY A 57 -1.65 -13.19 7.30
CA GLY A 57 -2.02 -11.98 6.56
C GLY A 57 -3.51 -11.64 6.66
N PHE A 58 -4.37 -12.64 6.78
CA PHE A 58 -5.81 -12.45 6.98
C PHE A 58 -6.08 -11.96 8.41
N LYS A 59 -5.42 -12.57 9.42
CA LYS A 59 -5.49 -12.14 10.83
C LYS A 59 -5.04 -10.69 11.02
N SER A 60 -3.96 -10.27 10.36
CA SER A 60 -3.48 -8.88 10.41
C SER A 60 -4.50 -7.86 9.90
N ILE A 61 -5.26 -8.20 8.85
CA ILE A 61 -6.32 -7.32 8.33
C ILE A 61 -7.46 -7.19 9.33
N ILE A 62 -7.87 -8.30 9.95
CA ILE A 62 -8.94 -8.28 10.94
C ILE A 62 -8.53 -7.49 12.17
N ALA A 63 -7.27 -7.61 12.60
CA ALA A 63 -6.72 -6.82 13.69
C ALA A 63 -6.82 -5.31 13.36
N LEU A 64 -6.30 -4.89 12.20
CA LEU A 64 -6.42 -3.50 11.75
C LEU A 64 -7.88 -3.01 11.68
N ALA A 65 -8.78 -3.84 11.16
CA ALA A 65 -10.20 -3.54 11.09
C ALA A 65 -10.81 -3.35 12.49
N SER A 66 -10.46 -4.24 13.40
CA SER A 66 -10.95 -4.24 14.78
C SER A 66 -10.49 -3.00 15.51
N ASP A 67 -9.22 -2.61 15.35
CA ASP A 67 -8.67 -1.38 15.93
C ASP A 67 -9.42 -0.13 15.45
N ILE A 68 -9.66 -0.01 14.13
CA ILE A 68 -10.41 1.11 13.54
C ILE A 68 -11.85 1.10 14.08
N MET A 69 -12.53 -0.04 14.02
CA MET A 69 -13.92 -0.18 14.46
C MET A 69 -14.09 0.09 15.95
N GLN A 70 -13.12 -0.31 16.77
CA GLN A 70 -13.09 -0.09 18.21
C GLN A 70 -12.87 1.39 18.52
N ALA A 71 -11.96 2.07 17.83
CA ALA A 71 -11.76 3.52 17.95
C ALA A 71 -13.02 4.32 17.59
N LEU A 72 -13.80 3.82 16.63
CA LEU A 72 -15.07 4.42 16.19
C LEU A 72 -16.29 3.94 17.00
N SER A 73 -16.11 3.06 17.99
CA SER A 73 -17.20 2.34 18.64
C SER A 73 -18.19 3.24 19.39
N ALA A 74 -17.77 4.45 19.78
CA ALA A 74 -18.60 5.47 20.41
C ALA A 74 -19.78 5.91 19.54
N ASP A 75 -19.63 5.90 18.22
CA ASP A 75 -20.73 6.14 17.29
C ASP A 75 -21.51 4.84 17.06
N LYS A 76 -22.76 4.77 17.53
CA LYS A 76 -23.62 3.58 17.41
C LYS A 76 -24.12 3.31 15.99
N SER A 77 -23.76 4.15 15.01
CA SER A 77 -24.10 3.97 13.60
C SER A 77 -23.38 2.75 12.99
N SER A 78 -23.78 2.40 11.77
CA SER A 78 -23.04 1.41 10.97
C SER A 78 -21.71 2.02 10.53
N TYR A 79 -20.64 1.23 10.46
CA TYR A 79 -19.34 1.74 10.00
C TYR A 79 -19.37 2.25 8.56
N HIS A 80 -20.34 1.79 7.74
CA HIS A 80 -20.59 2.37 6.42
C HIS A 80 -21.10 3.81 6.46
N SER A 81 -21.73 4.24 7.55
CA SER A 81 -22.26 5.61 7.73
C SER A 81 -21.40 6.48 8.64
N THR A 82 -20.42 5.90 9.34
CA THR A 82 -19.55 6.63 10.26
C THR A 82 -18.61 7.57 9.51
N GLN A 83 -18.52 8.81 9.97
CA GLN A 83 -17.61 9.82 9.43
C GLN A 83 -16.43 10.04 10.38
N GLY A 84 -15.27 10.34 9.82
CA GLY A 84 -14.06 10.58 10.61
C GLY A 84 -12.79 10.59 9.78
N ILE A 85 -11.68 10.87 10.45
CA ILE A 85 -10.33 10.81 9.87
C ILE A 85 -9.57 9.69 10.58
N VAL A 86 -8.97 8.80 9.82
CA VAL A 86 -8.14 7.70 10.31
C VAL A 86 -6.71 7.92 9.84
N LEU A 87 -5.78 7.96 10.79
CA LEU A 87 -4.35 8.02 10.52
C LEU A 87 -3.76 6.62 10.66
N ILE A 88 -3.09 6.13 9.62
CA ILE A 88 -2.40 4.83 9.67
C ILE A 88 -0.94 5.06 9.35
N ASP A 89 -0.08 4.74 10.30
CA ASP A 89 1.36 4.72 10.05
C ASP A 89 1.75 3.36 9.45
N GLU A 90 2.63 3.37 8.45
CA GLU A 90 3.17 2.19 7.77
C GLU A 90 2.12 1.18 7.24
N LEU A 91 1.15 1.67 6.46
CA LEU A 91 0.14 0.81 5.85
C LEU A 91 0.77 -0.29 4.98
N GLY A 92 0.33 -1.53 5.17
CA GLY A 92 0.81 -2.69 4.41
C GLY A 92 1.96 -3.45 5.08
N ASN A 93 2.55 -2.89 6.14
CA ASN A 93 3.53 -3.60 6.94
C ASN A 93 2.91 -4.90 7.51
N HIS A 94 3.67 -6.00 7.47
CA HIS A 94 3.24 -7.36 7.85
C HIS A 94 2.05 -7.97 7.07
N LEU A 95 1.42 -7.26 6.12
CA LEU A 95 0.41 -7.85 5.26
C LEU A 95 1.04 -8.79 4.24
N HIS A 96 0.32 -9.86 3.86
CA HIS A 96 0.71 -10.70 2.73
C HIS A 96 0.70 -9.87 1.41
N PRO A 97 1.59 -10.10 0.44
CA PRO A 97 1.68 -9.31 -0.79
C PRO A 97 0.35 -9.11 -1.54
N ARG A 98 -0.46 -10.18 -1.65
CA ARG A 98 -1.80 -10.11 -2.23
C ARG A 98 -2.69 -9.07 -1.54
N TRP A 99 -2.62 -9.00 -0.22
CA TRP A 99 -3.40 -8.06 0.59
C TRP A 99 -2.90 -6.63 0.48
N ARG A 100 -1.58 -6.42 0.40
CA ARG A 100 -0.99 -5.10 0.15
C ARG A 100 -1.54 -4.45 -1.12
N MET A 101 -1.76 -5.24 -2.17
CA MET A 101 -2.33 -4.73 -3.43
C MET A 101 -3.81 -4.31 -3.33
N GLN A 102 -4.56 -4.84 -2.36
CA GLN A 102 -6.02 -4.66 -2.29
C GLN A 102 -6.47 -3.84 -1.07
N ILE A 103 -5.57 -3.62 -0.09
CA ILE A 103 -5.93 -3.07 1.22
C ILE A 103 -6.58 -1.69 1.12
N VAL A 104 -6.09 -0.81 0.24
CA VAL A 104 -6.64 0.53 0.06
C VAL A 104 -8.08 0.46 -0.44
N ASP A 105 -8.36 -0.34 -1.47
CA ASP A 105 -9.72 -0.52 -1.98
C ASP A 105 -10.63 -1.21 -0.97
N SER A 106 -10.10 -2.18 -0.22
CA SER A 106 -10.82 -2.84 0.86
C SER A 106 -11.22 -1.87 1.97
N LEU A 107 -10.32 -0.99 2.42
CA LEU A 107 -10.62 0.05 3.41
C LEU A 107 -11.66 1.04 2.87
N ARG A 108 -11.52 1.46 1.60
CA ARG A 108 -12.46 2.38 0.93
C ARG A 108 -13.87 1.80 0.85
N ARG A 109 -14.03 0.50 0.59
CA ARG A 109 -15.35 -0.16 0.57
C ARG A 109 -15.93 -0.36 1.97
N ALA A 110 -15.09 -0.80 2.92
CA ALA A 110 -15.53 -1.09 4.29
C ALA A 110 -15.91 0.19 5.07
N PHE A 111 -15.27 1.31 4.75
CA PHE A 111 -15.42 2.58 5.46
C PHE A 111 -15.54 3.77 4.49
N PRO A 112 -16.61 3.83 3.68
CA PRO A 112 -16.74 4.78 2.57
C PRO A 112 -16.83 6.25 3.00
N ASN A 113 -17.18 6.52 4.27
CA ASN A 113 -17.33 7.86 4.82
C ASN A 113 -16.15 8.29 5.71
N LEU A 114 -15.08 7.50 5.78
CA LEU A 114 -13.85 7.85 6.47
C LEU A 114 -12.80 8.39 5.49
N GLN A 115 -12.07 9.42 5.91
CA GLN A 115 -10.87 9.87 5.24
C GLN A 115 -9.66 9.18 5.84
N PHE A 116 -8.93 8.41 5.03
CA PHE A 116 -7.68 7.79 5.43
C PHE A 116 -6.50 8.66 5.04
N ILE A 117 -5.62 8.96 6.00
CA ILE A 117 -4.29 9.54 5.74
C ILE A 117 -3.29 8.49 6.18
N VAL A 118 -2.52 7.98 5.22
CA VAL A 118 -1.64 6.83 5.46
C VAL A 118 -0.21 7.16 5.05
N THR A 119 0.74 6.71 5.85
CA THR A 119 2.15 6.63 5.44
C THR A 119 2.43 5.19 5.02
N THR A 120 3.37 5.00 4.10
CA THR A 120 3.79 3.64 3.73
C THR A 120 5.16 3.64 3.08
N HIS A 121 5.94 2.61 3.38
CA HIS A 121 7.12 2.22 2.61
C HIS A 121 6.83 1.03 1.67
N GLU A 122 5.58 0.60 1.57
CA GLU A 122 5.16 -0.57 0.80
C GLU A 122 4.68 -0.17 -0.61
N PRO A 123 5.44 -0.48 -1.67
CA PRO A 123 5.09 -0.16 -3.06
C PRO A 123 3.75 -0.74 -3.50
N LEU A 124 3.40 -1.94 -3.03
CA LEU A 124 2.21 -2.62 -3.49
C LEU A 124 0.92 -1.93 -3.03
N CYS A 125 0.95 -1.18 -1.93
CA CYS A 125 -0.19 -0.41 -1.43
C CYS A 125 -0.62 0.70 -2.39
N LEU A 126 0.29 1.23 -3.21
CA LEU A 126 -0.04 2.30 -4.16
C LEU A 126 -1.03 1.81 -5.24
N ARG A 127 -1.12 0.51 -5.51
CA ARG A 127 -1.99 -0.04 -6.56
C ARG A 127 -3.48 0.24 -6.37
N GLY A 128 -3.94 0.40 -5.13
CA GLY A 128 -5.33 0.75 -4.84
C GLY A 128 -5.59 2.27 -4.78
N LEU A 129 -4.56 3.10 -4.98
CA LEU A 129 -4.69 4.56 -4.98
C LEU A 129 -5.03 5.08 -6.38
N ALA A 130 -5.83 6.13 -6.43
CA ALA A 130 -6.12 6.92 -7.61
C ALA A 130 -5.02 7.97 -7.84
N HIS A 131 -4.99 8.54 -9.06
CA HIS A 131 -4.08 9.64 -9.35
C HIS A 131 -4.41 10.87 -8.49
N GLY A 132 -3.38 11.50 -7.92
CA GLY A 132 -3.53 12.62 -6.98
C GLY A 132 -3.74 12.23 -5.52
N GLU A 133 -3.84 10.94 -5.19
CA GLU A 133 -3.93 10.45 -3.81
C GLU A 133 -2.55 10.14 -3.19
N VAL A 134 -1.46 10.35 -3.93
CA VAL A 134 -0.09 10.05 -3.48
C VAL A 134 0.70 11.35 -3.30
N ASN A 135 1.28 11.52 -2.12
CA ASN A 135 2.24 12.59 -1.83
C ASN A 135 3.58 11.95 -1.44
N VAL A 136 4.66 12.37 -2.07
CA VAL A 136 6.01 11.91 -1.74
C VAL A 136 6.71 12.99 -0.94
N LEU A 137 7.17 12.63 0.25
CA LEU A 137 7.92 13.52 1.13
C LEU A 137 9.41 13.27 0.97
N VAL A 138 10.17 14.32 0.66
CA VAL A 138 11.64 14.28 0.54
C VAL A 138 12.27 15.30 1.47
N ARG A 139 13.50 15.03 1.90
CA ARG A 139 14.33 16.02 2.60
C ARG A 139 15.29 16.66 1.61
N ASP A 140 15.34 17.99 1.58
CA ASP A 140 16.31 18.71 0.76
C ASP A 140 17.71 18.74 1.39
N GLN A 141 18.67 19.38 0.72
CA GLN A 141 20.05 19.50 1.21
C GLN A 141 20.15 20.25 2.55
N GLN A 142 19.14 21.05 2.88
CA GLN A 142 19.02 21.82 4.11
C GLN A 142 18.25 21.05 5.20
N GLN A 143 17.93 19.77 4.97
CA GLN A 143 17.14 18.90 5.86
C GLN A 143 15.66 19.29 6.01
N GLU A 144 15.17 20.22 5.19
CA GLU A 144 13.77 20.65 5.19
C GLU A 144 12.89 19.64 4.43
N ILE A 145 11.69 19.37 4.97
CA ILE A 145 10.74 18.44 4.35
C ILE A 145 9.99 19.18 3.23
N ARG A 146 10.01 18.61 2.03
CA ARG A 146 9.24 19.09 0.87
C ARG A 146 8.38 17.97 0.30
N VAL A 147 7.23 18.36 -0.24
CA VAL A 147 6.38 17.47 -1.03
C VAL A 147 6.81 17.57 -2.49
N LEU A 148 7.05 16.44 -3.16
CA LEU A 148 7.26 16.45 -4.61
C LEU A 148 5.98 16.84 -5.35
N ASP A 149 6.11 17.63 -6.42
CA ASP A 149 4.95 18.04 -7.22
C ASP A 149 4.28 16.82 -7.86
N SER A 150 3.01 16.61 -7.53
CA SER A 150 2.20 15.50 -8.03
C SER A 150 2.02 15.51 -9.55
N LYS A 151 2.25 16.65 -10.22
CA LYS A 151 2.26 16.77 -11.70
C LYS A 151 3.48 16.11 -12.34
N VAL A 152 4.56 15.93 -11.58
CA VAL A 152 5.81 15.36 -12.04
C VAL A 152 5.90 13.86 -11.68
N LEU A 153 5.11 13.42 -10.71
CA LEU A 153 5.08 12.02 -10.29
C LEU A 153 4.52 11.11 -11.39
N PRO A 154 5.17 9.96 -11.66
CA PRO A 154 4.68 9.03 -12.66
C PRO A 154 3.36 8.38 -12.22
N TYR A 155 2.56 7.95 -13.19
CA TYR A 155 1.35 7.17 -12.93
C TYR A 155 1.72 5.82 -12.32
N HIS A 156 1.59 5.69 -10.99
CA HIS A 156 1.94 4.49 -10.24
C HIS A 156 1.22 3.23 -10.73
N ASN A 157 -0.02 3.38 -11.21
CA ASN A 157 -0.81 2.27 -11.77
C ASN A 157 -0.30 1.76 -13.12
N ALA A 158 0.43 2.58 -13.89
CA ALA A 158 1.01 2.20 -15.18
C ALA A 158 2.39 1.55 -15.08
N LEU A 159 3.10 1.77 -13.96
CA LEU A 159 4.43 1.21 -13.73
C LEU A 159 4.35 -0.26 -13.34
N ARG A 160 5.35 -1.08 -13.67
CA ARG A 160 5.58 -2.38 -13.01
C ARG A 160 6.11 -2.18 -11.59
N VAL A 161 6.08 -3.21 -10.75
CA VAL A 161 6.49 -3.10 -9.33
C VAL A 161 7.96 -2.66 -9.20
N ASP A 162 8.85 -3.24 -10.00
CA ASP A 162 10.27 -2.85 -10.06
C ASP A 162 10.46 -1.41 -10.54
N GLN A 163 9.68 -0.96 -11.53
CA GLN A 163 9.71 0.43 -11.99
C GLN A 163 9.20 1.41 -10.93
N LEU A 164 8.18 1.01 -10.17
CA LEU A 164 7.63 1.79 -9.06
C LEU A 164 8.70 2.01 -7.97
N LEU A 165 9.40 0.93 -7.59
CA LEU A 165 10.50 0.98 -6.63
C LEU A 165 11.60 1.96 -7.10
N THR A 166 12.01 1.89 -8.36
CA THR A 166 13.07 2.74 -8.92
C THR A 166 12.62 4.16 -9.30
N SER A 167 11.32 4.47 -9.20
CA SER A 167 10.78 5.78 -9.59
C SER A 167 10.90 6.81 -8.47
N ASP A 168 10.61 8.07 -8.78
CA ASP A 168 10.54 9.17 -7.81
C ASP A 168 9.49 8.96 -6.70
N LEU A 169 8.64 7.93 -6.80
CA LEU A 169 7.68 7.56 -5.75
C LEU A 169 8.34 6.89 -4.54
N PHE A 170 9.39 6.10 -4.77
CA PHE A 170 10.08 5.34 -3.73
C PHE A 170 11.57 5.65 -3.66
N GLY A 171 12.15 6.16 -4.74
CA GLY A 171 13.54 6.57 -4.79
C GLY A 171 14.52 5.45 -4.47
N LEU A 172 14.13 4.17 -4.63
CA LEU A 172 15.05 3.05 -4.50
C LEU A 172 15.96 3.04 -5.73
N LEU A 173 16.99 3.87 -5.66
CA LEU A 173 18.23 3.69 -6.41
C LEU A 173 18.83 2.29 -6.12
N ASP A 174 18.47 1.71 -4.96
CA ASP A 174 19.04 0.51 -4.36
C ASP A 174 18.15 -0.73 -4.47
N THR A 175 17.97 -1.25 -5.68
CA THR A 175 17.70 -2.70 -5.86
C THR A 175 18.87 -3.41 -6.56
N ILE A 176 19.99 -2.72 -6.73
CA ILE A 176 21.14 -3.15 -7.54
C ILE A 176 22.44 -2.79 -6.81
N ASP A 177 23.43 -3.70 -6.90
CA ASP A 177 24.84 -3.59 -6.47
C ASP A 177 25.35 -2.13 -6.28
N PRO A 178 25.97 -1.78 -5.13
CA PRO A 178 26.55 -0.46 -4.84
C PRO A 178 27.46 0.14 -5.93
N LYS A 179 28.05 -0.71 -6.80
CA LYS A 179 28.83 -0.24 -7.96
C LYS A 179 27.98 0.48 -9.00
N ILE A 180 26.74 0.03 -9.21
CA ILE A 180 25.82 0.59 -10.21
C ILE A 180 25.20 1.90 -9.72
N GLU A 181 25.02 2.04 -8.41
CA GLU A 181 24.62 3.30 -7.76
C GLU A 181 25.59 4.44 -8.08
N LYS A 182 26.90 4.19 -8.00
CA LYS A 182 27.93 5.17 -8.35
C LYS A 182 27.83 5.59 -9.82
N THR A 183 27.61 4.64 -10.72
CA THR A 183 27.42 4.89 -12.16
C THR A 183 26.19 5.77 -12.43
N TYR A 184 25.07 5.51 -11.77
CA TYR A 184 23.86 6.34 -11.89
C TYR A 184 24.04 7.74 -11.33
N LYS A 185 24.66 7.89 -10.15
CA LYS A 185 24.97 9.20 -9.57
C LYS A 185 25.84 10.04 -10.49
N GLU A 186 26.87 9.45 -11.09
CA GLU A 186 27.74 10.11 -12.06
C GLU A 186 26.98 10.47 -13.35
N TYR A 187 26.12 9.58 -13.85
CA TYR A 187 25.31 9.82 -15.04
C TYR A 187 24.32 10.98 -14.86
N TYR A 188 23.54 11.01 -13.77
CA TYR A 188 22.57 12.07 -13.50
C TYR A 188 23.24 13.40 -13.14
N ALA A 189 24.40 13.38 -12.48
CA ALA A 189 25.19 14.58 -12.22
C ALA A 189 25.72 15.24 -13.50
N LEU A 190 25.96 14.46 -14.56
CA LEU A 190 26.35 15.00 -15.86
C LEU A 190 25.13 15.52 -16.65
N LEU A 191 23.99 14.83 -16.60
CA LEU A 191 22.76 15.28 -17.26
C LEU A 191 22.17 16.57 -16.67
N SER A 192 22.42 16.86 -15.40
CA SER A 192 21.94 18.08 -14.74
C SER A 192 22.79 19.33 -15.05
N LYS A 193 23.90 19.19 -15.78
CA LYS A 193 24.70 20.33 -16.25
C LYS A 193 24.09 20.93 -17.53
N ASN A 194 23.83 22.24 -17.50
CA ASN A 194 23.32 22.99 -18.66
C ASN A 194 24.34 23.09 -19.80
N ASP A 195 25.62 23.22 -19.49
CA ASP A 195 26.72 23.23 -20.46
C ASP A 195 27.64 22.04 -20.17
N ARG A 196 27.64 21.06 -21.08
CA ARG A 196 28.51 19.89 -21.03
C ARG A 196 29.66 20.06 -22.01
N THR A 197 30.86 19.74 -21.57
CA THR A 197 32.02 19.63 -22.46
C THR A 197 31.89 18.39 -23.35
N ILE A 198 32.57 18.38 -24.49
CA ILE A 198 32.58 17.22 -25.42
C ILE A 198 32.98 15.93 -24.67
N ALA A 199 33.95 16.01 -23.76
CA ALA A 199 34.38 14.88 -22.93
C ALA A 199 33.30 14.40 -21.93
N GLU A 200 32.47 15.30 -21.43
CA GLU A 200 31.33 14.96 -20.56
C GLU A 200 30.17 14.36 -21.36
N GLU A 201 29.95 14.83 -22.59
CA GLU A 201 28.98 14.24 -23.52
C GLU A 201 29.38 12.80 -23.89
N ASP A 202 30.66 12.56 -24.17
CA ASP A 202 31.20 11.23 -24.44
C ASP A 202 31.07 10.31 -23.22
N LYS A 203 31.33 10.84 -22.02
CA LYS A 203 31.15 10.11 -20.76
C LYS A 203 29.69 9.76 -20.50
N VAL A 204 28.76 10.66 -20.79
CA VAL A 204 27.30 10.40 -20.70
C VAL A 204 26.92 9.25 -21.64
N ASN A 205 27.45 9.24 -22.87
CA ASN A 205 27.18 8.17 -23.82
C ASN A 205 27.79 6.82 -23.39
N GLU A 206 29.00 6.82 -22.84
CA GLU A 206 29.64 5.63 -22.29
C GLU A 206 28.85 5.05 -21.10
N LEU A 207 28.49 5.89 -20.14
CA LEU A 207 27.69 5.51 -18.97
C LEU A 207 26.30 5.00 -19.41
N LYS A 208 25.69 5.64 -20.41
CA LYS A 208 24.43 5.19 -21.00
C LYS A 208 24.57 3.79 -21.60
N ILE A 209 25.63 3.49 -22.36
CA ILE A 209 25.86 2.16 -22.95
C ILE A 209 26.10 1.11 -21.86
N GLN A 210 26.87 1.44 -20.82
CA GLN A 210 27.11 0.52 -19.69
C GLN A 210 25.80 0.20 -18.96
N LEU A 211 24.98 1.21 -18.67
CA LEU A 211 23.65 1.03 -18.08
C LEU A 211 22.71 0.25 -19.00
N VAL A 212 22.86 0.39 -20.32
CA VAL A 212 22.12 -0.38 -21.34
C VAL A 212 22.55 -1.84 -21.41
N SER A 213 23.82 -2.15 -21.16
CA SER A 213 24.36 -3.51 -21.27
C SER A 213 24.06 -4.42 -20.07
N LEU A 214 23.53 -3.87 -18.97
CA LEU A 214 23.09 -4.66 -17.82
C LEU A 214 21.86 -5.52 -18.20
N PRO A 215 21.64 -6.69 -17.57
CA PRO A 215 20.61 -7.67 -17.97
C PRO A 215 19.16 -7.15 -18.08
N ARG A 216 18.90 -5.90 -17.70
CA ARG A 216 17.59 -5.23 -17.75
C ARG A 216 17.17 -4.73 -19.14
N TYR A 217 18.03 -4.72 -20.16
CA TYR A 217 17.63 -4.27 -21.52
C TYR A 217 17.12 -5.37 -22.46
N MET A 218 17.27 -6.65 -22.12
CA MET A 218 16.88 -7.73 -23.02
C MET A 218 15.40 -8.11 -23.00
N SER A 219 14.54 -7.38 -22.29
CA SER A 219 13.08 -7.57 -22.35
C SER A 219 12.36 -6.38 -23.01
N GLN A 220 12.93 -5.87 -24.09
CA GLN A 220 12.21 -5.06 -25.07
C GLN A 220 12.16 -5.84 -26.40
N PHE A 221 11.31 -6.86 -26.43
CA PHE A 221 10.51 -7.25 -27.58
C PHE A 221 9.14 -7.67 -27.07
#